data_AF-A0A1M7PP58-F1
#
_entry.id   AF-A0A1M7PP58-F1
#
_cell.length_a   1.000
_cell.length_b   1.000
_cell.length_c   1.000
_cell.angle_alpha   90.00
_cell.angle_beta   90.00
_cell.angle_gamma   90.00
#
_symmetry.space_group_name_H-M   'P 1'
#
loop_
_entity.id
_entity.type
_entity.pdbx_description
1 polymer ?
#
loop_
_entity_poly.entity_id
_entity_poly.type
_entity_poly.pdbx_seq_one_letter_code
_entity_poly.pdbx_strand_id
1 'polypeptide(L)'
;MKRYQLIILGLSFLLSSCASVSYFGDRYMPVKSDVEIYYSVHDVKKLYKVIGRLTSPNYDEDRLKAELKNYARTVGGNAVVINKPDVTNDGQSVSVTADVLRYADE
;
A
#
# COMPACT_ATOMS: atom_id res chain seq x y z
N MET A 1 0.08 -1.98 43.59
CA MET A 1 0.74 -1.05 42.62
C MET A 1 1.37 -1.74 41.40
N LYS A 2 1.75 -3.03 41.45
CA LYS A 2 2.37 -3.76 40.30
C LYS A 2 1.46 -4.05 39.09
N ARG A 3 0.12 -4.01 39.25
CA ARG A 3 -0.84 -4.36 38.16
C ARG A 3 -1.01 -3.25 37.12
N TYR A 4 -0.85 -1.98 37.49
CA TYR A 4 -0.97 -0.84 36.58
C TYR A 4 0.27 -0.66 35.68
N GLN A 5 1.43 -1.15 36.11
CA GLN A 5 2.66 -1.08 35.30
C GLN A 5 2.56 -1.93 34.03
N LEU A 6 1.84 -3.06 34.07
CA LEU A 6 1.59 -3.89 32.88
C LEU A 6 0.63 -3.22 31.89
N ILE A 7 -0.35 -2.46 32.39
CA ILE A 7 -1.31 -1.73 31.56
C ILE A 7 -0.62 -0.55 30.85
N ILE A 8 0.25 0.17 31.55
CA ILE A 8 1.01 1.29 30.98
C ILE A 8 2.03 0.80 29.94
N LEU A 9 2.67 -0.36 30.15
CA LEU A 9 3.61 -0.95 29.19
C LEU A 9 2.90 -1.45 27.91
N GLY A 10 1.68 -1.97 28.03
CA GLY A 10 0.86 -2.38 26.89
C GLY A 10 0.34 -1.21 26.05
N LEU A 11 0.05 -0.07 26.67
CA LEU A 11 -0.48 1.10 25.97
C LEU A 11 0.56 1.79 25.07
N SER A 12 1.85 1.72 25.43
CA SER A 12 2.95 2.33 24.67
C SER A 12 3.19 1.70 23.30
N PHE A 13 2.73 0.47 23.06
CA PHE A 13 2.90 -0.20 21.75
C PHE A 13 1.92 0.29 20.67
N LEU A 14 0.84 0.98 21.05
CA LEU A 14 -0.21 1.43 20.12
C LEU A 14 0.13 2.72 19.36
N LEU A 15 1.23 3.39 19.71
CA LEU A 15 1.61 4.70 19.13
C LEU A 15 2.57 4.62 17.92
N SER A 16 3.00 3.44 17.49
CA SER A 16 3.95 3.30 16.36
C SER A 16 3.32 3.28 14.95
N SER A 17 2.05 3.63 14.79
CA SER A 17 1.44 3.69 13.43
C SER A 17 1.72 5.04 12.77
N CYS A 18 2.98 5.27 12.38
CA CYS A 18 3.31 6.28 11.38
C CYS A 18 3.28 5.58 10.01
N ALA A 19 2.09 5.36 9.45
CA ALA A 19 1.96 4.80 8.11
C ALA A 19 2.39 5.87 7.10
N SER A 20 3.52 5.65 6.43
CA SER A 20 4.03 6.48 5.33
C SER A 20 3.17 6.39 4.07
N VAL A 21 2.45 5.28 3.90
CA VAL A 21 1.61 5.01 2.73
C VAL A 21 0.18 5.43 2.97
N SER A 22 -0.34 6.29 2.10
CA SER A 22 -1.74 6.72 2.08
C SER A 22 -2.53 5.93 1.04
N TYR A 23 -3.81 5.68 1.32
CA TYR A 23 -4.72 4.99 0.41
C TYR A 23 -6.03 5.75 0.27
N PHE A 24 -6.47 5.89 -0.98
CA PHE A 24 -7.75 6.50 -1.34
C PHE A 24 -8.55 5.56 -2.24
N GLY A 25 -9.66 5.03 -1.73
CA GLY A 25 -10.55 4.14 -2.49
C GLY A 25 -11.39 3.21 -1.63
N ASP A 26 -12.04 2.26 -2.29
CA ASP A 26 -12.85 1.20 -1.69
C ASP A 26 -11.97 0.22 -0.92
N ARG A 27 -12.45 -0.34 0.19
CA ARG A 27 -11.75 -1.39 0.94
C ARG A 27 -12.56 -2.69 0.88
N TYR A 28 -11.87 -3.79 0.60
CA TYR A 28 -12.43 -5.14 0.58
C TYR A 28 -11.73 -6.03 1.60
N MET A 29 -12.19 -7.27 1.73
CA MET A 29 -11.49 -8.26 2.56
C MET A 29 -10.06 -8.48 2.04
N PRO A 30 -9.06 -8.58 2.94
CA PRO A 30 -7.69 -8.84 2.54
C PRO A 30 -7.57 -10.10 1.70
N VAL A 31 -6.77 -10.03 0.64
CA VAL A 31 -6.55 -11.16 -0.25
C VAL A 31 -5.49 -12.10 0.33
N LYS A 32 -5.69 -13.40 0.13
CA LYS A 32 -4.77 -14.46 0.61
C LYS A 32 -3.66 -14.75 -0.38
N SER A 33 -3.87 -14.41 -1.65
CA SER A 33 -2.91 -14.54 -2.74
C SER A 33 -1.79 -13.50 -2.62
N ASP A 34 -0.65 -13.76 -3.29
CA ASP A 34 0.37 -12.72 -3.40
C ASP A 34 -0.11 -11.58 -4.29
N VAL A 35 0.31 -10.36 -3.97
CA VAL A 35 -0.03 -9.17 -4.75
C VAL A 35 0.95 -9.03 -5.89
N GLU A 36 0.43 -9.00 -7.11
CA GLU A 36 1.23 -8.81 -8.33
C GLU A 36 1.62 -7.33 -8.51
N ILE A 37 2.83 -7.05 -9.00
CA ILE A 37 3.26 -5.68 -9.32
C ILE A 37 3.41 -5.55 -10.82
N TYR A 38 2.86 -4.46 -11.35
CA TYR A 38 2.95 -4.06 -12.73
C TYR A 38 3.42 -2.60 -12.81
N TYR A 39 3.99 -2.22 -13.95
CA TYR A 39 4.40 -0.84 -14.24
C TYR A 39 3.57 -0.21 -15.36
N SER A 40 2.65 -0.99 -15.92
CA SER A 40 1.74 -0.56 -16.97
C SER A 40 0.45 -1.35 -16.84
N VAL A 41 -0.67 -0.66 -17.03
CA VAL A 41 -2.00 -1.28 -17.04
C VAL A 41 -2.16 -2.30 -18.18
N HIS A 42 -1.41 -2.12 -19.27
CA HIS A 42 -1.45 -3.01 -20.44
C HIS A 42 -0.82 -4.39 -20.17
N ASP A 43 -0.02 -4.52 -19.11
CA ASP A 43 0.61 -5.78 -18.73
C ASP A 43 -0.36 -6.68 -17.92
N VAL A 44 -1.46 -6.10 -17.44
CA VAL A 44 -2.48 -6.81 -16.65
C VAL A 44 -3.42 -7.55 -17.59
N LYS A 45 -3.29 -8.88 -17.63
CA LYS A 45 -4.07 -9.74 -18.55
C LYS A 45 -5.41 -10.23 -17.98
N LYS A 46 -5.60 -10.13 -16.68
CA LYS A 46 -6.81 -10.58 -15.98
C LYS A 46 -7.87 -9.49 -16.00
N LEU A 47 -9.14 -9.86 -15.94
CA LEU A 47 -10.22 -8.88 -15.77
C LEU A 47 -10.14 -8.29 -14.35
N TYR A 48 -10.15 -6.96 -14.25
CA TYR A 48 -9.99 -6.28 -12.97
C TYR A 48 -10.86 -5.03 -12.85
N LYS A 49 -11.03 -4.56 -11.61
CA LYS A 49 -11.52 -3.23 -11.24
C LYS A 49 -10.42 -2.49 -10.47
N VAL A 50 -10.21 -1.21 -10.77
CA VAL A 50 -9.41 -0.33 -9.90
C VAL A 50 -10.21 -0.05 -8.63
N ILE A 51 -9.68 -0.41 -7.47
CA ILE A 51 -10.37 -0.23 -6.17
C ILE A 51 -9.87 0.99 -5.41
N GLY A 52 -8.69 1.52 -5.75
CA GLY A 52 -8.16 2.73 -5.14
C GLY A 52 -6.74 3.06 -5.58
N ARG A 53 -6.18 4.09 -4.97
CA ARG A 53 -4.83 4.60 -5.26
C ARG A 53 -4.02 4.70 -3.98
N LEU A 54 -2.80 4.17 -4.05
CA LEU A 54 -1.76 4.32 -3.03
C LEU A 54 -0.87 5.50 -3.37
N THR A 55 -0.40 6.18 -2.33
CA THR A 55 0.66 7.19 -2.41
C THR A 55 1.70 6.85 -1.36
N SER A 56 2.94 6.68 -1.77
CA SER A 56 4.08 6.37 -0.89
C SER A 56 5.21 7.36 -1.14
N PRO A 57 6.03 7.71 -0.13
CA PRO A 57 7.29 8.37 -0.35
C PRO A 57 8.16 7.60 -1.34
N ASN A 58 9.04 8.32 -2.04
CA ASN A 58 9.98 7.70 -2.96
C ASN A 58 11.11 6.98 -2.20
N TYR A 59 10.89 5.71 -1.88
CA TYR A 59 11.88 4.81 -1.27
C TYR A 59 12.77 4.13 -2.32
N ASP A 60 13.74 3.34 -1.87
CA ASP A 60 14.38 2.34 -2.71
C ASP A 60 13.35 1.37 -3.30
N GLU A 61 13.65 0.83 -4.48
CA GLU A 61 12.68 0.06 -5.26
C GLU A 61 12.15 -1.17 -4.52
N ASP A 62 13.01 -1.92 -3.83
CA ASP A 62 12.62 -3.15 -3.12
C ASP A 62 11.72 -2.84 -1.93
N ARG A 63 12.05 -1.80 -1.15
CA ARG A 63 11.21 -1.33 -0.06
C ARG A 63 9.87 -0.81 -0.56
N LEU A 64 9.87 -0.01 -1.63
CA LEU A 64 8.65 0.53 -2.22
C LEU A 64 7.71 -0.60 -2.65
N LYS A 65 8.23 -1.60 -3.37
CA LYS A 65 7.45 -2.78 -3.79
C LYS A 65 6.87 -3.53 -2.60
N ALA A 66 7.67 -3.75 -1.55
CA ALA A 66 7.22 -4.45 -0.35
C ALA A 66 6.10 -3.68 0.37
N GLU A 67 6.25 -2.37 0.56
CA GLU A 67 5.23 -1.54 1.20
C GLU A 67 3.93 -1.49 0.37
N LEU A 68 4.02 -1.29 -0.94
CA LEU A 68 2.86 -1.27 -1.83
C LEU A 68 2.12 -2.61 -1.85
N LYS A 69 2.84 -3.74 -1.94
CA LYS A 69 2.24 -5.09 -1.88
C LYS A 69 1.52 -5.32 -0.55
N ASN A 70 2.18 -4.99 0.55
CA ASN A 70 1.62 -5.21 1.88
C ASN A 70 0.34 -4.39 2.06
N TYR A 71 0.35 -3.11 1.68
CA TYR A 71 -0.83 -2.26 1.80
C TYR A 71 -1.95 -2.66 0.84
N ALA A 72 -1.63 -2.96 -0.42
CA ALA A 72 -2.61 -3.44 -1.39
C ALA A 72 -3.31 -4.73 -0.90
N ARG A 73 -2.55 -5.64 -0.28
CA ARG A 73 -3.11 -6.86 0.33
C ARG A 73 -4.11 -6.52 1.44
N THR A 74 -3.80 -5.56 2.31
CA THR A 74 -4.69 -5.19 3.44
C THR A 74 -5.97 -4.50 2.99
N VAL A 75 -5.97 -3.83 1.84
CA VAL A 75 -7.19 -3.20 1.27
C VAL A 75 -7.96 -4.11 0.31
N GLY A 76 -7.49 -5.35 0.12
CA GLY A 76 -8.16 -6.36 -0.70
C GLY A 76 -7.87 -6.27 -2.21
N GLY A 77 -6.70 -5.77 -2.58
CA GLY A 77 -6.21 -5.72 -3.96
C GLY A 77 -5.30 -6.90 -4.30
N ASN A 78 -5.47 -7.44 -5.50
CA ASN A 78 -4.69 -8.55 -6.04
C ASN A 78 -3.45 -8.10 -6.83
N ALA A 79 -3.47 -6.86 -7.33
CA ALA A 79 -2.36 -6.31 -8.07
C ALA A 79 -2.22 -4.81 -7.82
N VAL A 80 -1.02 -4.31 -8.10
CA VAL A 80 -0.68 -2.89 -8.04
C VAL A 80 -0.02 -2.48 -9.34
N VAL A 81 -0.46 -1.37 -9.93
CA VAL A 81 0.20 -0.74 -11.07
C VAL A 81 0.92 0.50 -10.57
N ILE A 82 2.25 0.47 -10.57
CA ILE A 82 3.09 1.59 -10.18
C ILE A 82 3.05 2.64 -11.29
N ASN A 83 2.57 3.83 -10.96
CA ASN A 83 2.53 4.97 -11.86
C ASN A 83 3.84 5.76 -11.79
N LYS A 84 3.94 6.82 -12.59
CA LYS A 84 5.11 7.69 -12.58
C LYS A 84 5.28 8.37 -11.19
N PRO A 85 6.52 8.56 -10.73
CA PRO A 85 6.77 9.36 -9.55
C PRO A 85 6.32 10.80 -9.76
N ASP A 86 5.76 11.41 -8.72
CA ASP A 86 5.51 12.85 -8.67
C ASP A 86 6.82 13.57 -8.41
N VAL A 87 7.17 14.48 -9.33
CA VAL A 87 8.41 15.25 -9.31
C VAL A 87 8.09 16.70 -8.95
N THR A 88 8.86 17.29 -8.05
CA THR A 88 8.76 18.73 -7.76
C THR A 88 9.42 19.57 -8.85
N ASN A 89 9.21 20.88 -8.80
CA ASN A 89 9.85 21.83 -9.72
C ASN A 89 11.40 21.73 -9.72
N ASP A 90 11.99 21.20 -8.64
CA ASP A 90 13.44 21.02 -8.48
C ASP A 90 13.95 19.69 -9.06
N GLY A 91 13.09 18.90 -9.72
CA GLY A 91 13.46 17.63 -10.34
C GLY A 91 13.58 16.45 -9.37
N GLN A 92 13.24 16.64 -8.08
CA GLN A 92 13.25 15.57 -7.09
C GLN A 92 11.92 14.83 -7.06
N SER A 93 11.97 13.50 -7.12
CA SER A 93 10.81 12.64 -6.93
C SER A 93 10.46 12.55 -5.45
N VAL A 94 9.27 13.02 -5.09
CA VAL A 94 8.82 13.14 -3.70
C VAL A 94 7.89 12.00 -3.29
N SER A 95 7.06 11.54 -4.22
CA SER A 95 6.14 10.44 -3.99
C SER A 95 5.98 9.56 -5.22
N VAL A 96 5.62 8.31 -4.99
CA VAL A 96 5.20 7.36 -6.01
C VAL A 96 3.73 7.06 -5.77
N THR A 97 2.94 7.17 -6.84
CA THR A 97 1.55 6.75 -6.83
C THR A 97 1.41 5.37 -7.46
N ALA A 98 0.44 4.60 -6.99
CA ALA A 98 0.15 3.30 -7.58
C ALA A 98 -1.34 2.98 -7.52
N ASP A 99 -1.90 2.45 -8.59
CA ASP A 99 -3.31 2.03 -8.61
C ASP A 99 -3.43 0.59 -8.10
N VAL A 100 -4.39 0.36 -7.21
CA VAL A 100 -4.67 -0.95 -6.63
C VAL A 100 -5.82 -1.59 -7.40
N LEU A 101 -5.58 -2.80 -7.88
CA LEU A 101 -6.51 -3.57 -8.69
C LEU A 101 -7.04 -4.75 -7.89
N ARG A 102 -8.34 -5.02 -8.05
CA ARG A 102 -8.98 -6.26 -7.61
C ARG A 102 -9.45 -7.03 -8.82
N TYR A 103 -9.14 -8.32 -8.89
CA TYR A 103 -9.60 -9.17 -9.98
C TYR A 103 -11.08 -9.49 -9.84
N ALA A 104 -11.77 -9.64 -10.97
CA ALA A 104 -13.21 -9.86 -10.99
C ALA A 104 -13.63 -11.26 -10.49
N ASP A 105 -12.69 -12.21 -10.49
CA ASP A 105 -12.94 -13.63 -10.21
C ASP A 105 -12.69 -14.04 -8.73
N GLU A 106 -12.63 -13.08 -7.78
CA GLU A 106 -12.41 -13.33 -6.33
C GLU A 106 -13.55 -12.88 -5.40
#